data_AF-A0A5M8SIU0-F1
#
_entry.id   AF-A0A5M8SIU0-F1
#
_cell.length_a   1.000
_cell.length_b   1.000
_cell.length_c   1.000
_cell.angle_alpha   90.00
_cell.angle_beta   90.00
_cell.angle_gamma   90.00
#
_symmetry.space_group_name_H-M   'P 1'
#
loop_
_entity.id
_entity.type
_entity.pdbx_description
1 polymer ?
#
loop_
_entity_poly.entity_id
_entity_poly.type
_entity_poly.pdbx_seq_one_letter_code
_entity_poly.pdbx_strand_id
1 'polypeptide(L)'
;MEINGIEYRIGKLDPIKQLHVARRLAPLLAEAVKAASVAEDESMLAGPIAAAFAEMSDEDVEYVTTKCLGVVHRVQGENAFKVMNSSGGFQYPDMGLTTILQLVVEVVKENLGDFFSTGQSILSGAK
;
A
#
# COMPACT_ATOMS: atom_id res chain seq x y z
N MET A 1 -5.50 13.11 1.18
CA MET A 1 -4.53 13.09 2.30
C MET A 1 -3.47 14.16 2.08
N GLU A 2 -2.83 14.66 3.13
CA GLU A 2 -1.72 15.62 3.02
C GLU A 2 -0.42 14.98 3.51
N ILE A 3 0.67 15.15 2.75
CA ILE A 3 2.02 14.70 3.13
C ILE A 3 2.97 15.86 2.86
N ASN A 4 3.73 16.29 3.88
CA ASN A 4 4.71 17.38 3.77
C ASN A 4 4.14 18.67 3.15
N GLY A 5 2.90 19.04 3.49
CA GLY A 5 2.23 20.24 2.94
C GLY A 5 1.74 20.09 1.49
N ILE A 6 1.81 18.88 0.92
CA ILE A 6 1.30 18.59 -0.42
C ILE A 6 0.04 17.72 -0.29
N GLU A 7 -1.04 18.18 -0.90
CA GLU A 7 -2.29 17.43 -0.95
C GLU A 7 -2.26 16.38 -2.07
N TYR A 8 -2.69 15.16 -1.73
CA TYR A 8 -2.82 14.02 -2.62
C TYR A 8 -4.24 13.44 -2.57
N ARG A 9 -4.72 12.99 -3.74
CA ARG A 9 -5.98 12.28 -3.92
C ARG A 9 -5.72 10.85 -4.39
N ILE A 10 -6.30 9.90 -3.68
CA ILE A 10 -6.20 8.47 -3.98
C ILE A 10 -7.33 8.08 -4.94
N GLY A 11 -6.97 7.40 -6.02
CA GLY A 11 -7.92 6.84 -6.98
C GLY A 11 -8.24 5.38 -6.67
N LYS A 12 -9.13 4.79 -7.49
CA LYS A 12 -9.48 3.38 -7.39
C LYS A 12 -8.68 2.52 -8.38
N LEU A 13 -8.10 1.44 -7.88
CA LEU A 13 -7.55 0.36 -8.68
C LEU A 13 -8.71 -0.41 -9.32
N ASP A 14 -8.49 -0.96 -10.52
CA ASP A 14 -9.45 -1.92 -11.07
C ASP A 14 -9.43 -3.23 -10.25
N PRO A 15 -10.54 -3.99 -10.23
CA PRO A 15 -10.65 -5.18 -9.38
C PRO A 15 -9.56 -6.25 -9.63
N ILE A 16 -9.07 -6.38 -10.87
CA ILE A 16 -8.02 -7.37 -11.18
C ILE A 16 -6.68 -6.90 -10.63
N LYS A 17 -6.35 -5.61 -10.75
CA LYS A 17 -5.18 -5.04 -10.08
C LYS A 17 -5.29 -5.14 -8.57
N GLN A 18 -6.47 -4.90 -7.99
CA GLN A 18 -6.70 -5.08 -6.56
C GLN A 18 -6.38 -6.52 -6.13
N LEU A 19 -6.89 -7.53 -6.85
CA LEU A 19 -6.59 -8.94 -6.58
C LEU A 19 -5.09 -9.26 -6.71
N HIS A 20 -4.42 -8.74 -7.74
CA HIS A 20 -2.99 -8.97 -7.94
C HIS A 20 -2.12 -8.33 -6.86
N VAL A 21 -2.48 -7.11 -6.40
CA VAL A 21 -1.80 -6.45 -5.29
C VAL A 21 -2.07 -7.22 -3.99
N ALA A 22 -3.33 -7.57 -3.72
CA ALA A 22 -3.71 -8.34 -2.53
C ALA A 22 -2.97 -9.68 -2.45
N ARG A 23 -2.90 -10.43 -3.56
CA ARG A 23 -2.19 -11.72 -3.61
C ARG A 23 -0.70 -11.59 -3.27
N ARG A 24 -0.05 -10.50 -3.70
CA ARG A 24 1.38 -10.26 -3.44
C ARG A 24 1.65 -9.81 -2.01
N LEU A 25 0.73 -9.06 -1.43
CA LEU A 25 0.82 -8.61 -0.04
C LEU A 25 0.36 -9.66 0.98
N ALA A 26 -0.43 -10.65 0.55
CA ALA A 26 -1.02 -11.67 1.44
C ALA A 26 0.01 -12.41 2.33
N PRO A 27 1.19 -12.86 1.83
CA PRO A 27 2.18 -13.51 2.67
C PRO A 27 2.68 -12.61 3.81
N LEU A 28 2.88 -11.32 3.51
CA LEU A 28 3.34 -10.32 4.48
C LEU A 28 2.28 -10.03 5.54
N LEU A 29 1.02 -9.95 5.12
CA LEU A 29 -0.09 -9.64 6.00
C LEU A 29 -0.40 -10.78 6.97
N ALA A 30 -0.22 -12.03 6.56
CA ALA A 30 -0.37 -13.16 7.47
C ALA A 30 0.62 -13.06 8.65
N GLU A 31 1.88 -12.75 8.35
CA GLU A 31 2.90 -12.61 9.39
C GLU A 31 2.72 -11.32 10.21
N ALA A 32 2.30 -10.23 9.58
CA ALA A 32 2.01 -8.97 10.26
C ALA A 32 0.80 -9.06 11.20
N VAL A 33 -0.29 -9.75 10.79
CA VAL A 33 -1.46 -9.98 11.66
C VAL A 33 -1.09 -10.84 12.86
N LYS A 34 -0.32 -11.90 12.62
CA LYS A 34 0.20 -12.76 13.69
C LYS A 34 1.07 -11.97 14.65
N ALA A 35 2.00 -11.16 14.14
CA ALA A 35 2.85 -10.28 14.95
C ALA A 35 2.04 -9.27 15.75
N ALA A 36 1.08 -8.57 15.12
CA ALA A 36 0.23 -7.60 15.77
C ALA A 36 -0.67 -8.21 16.85
N SER A 37 -1.08 -9.48 16.70
CA SER A 37 -1.89 -10.17 17.71
C SER A 37 -1.14 -10.52 19.01
N VAL A 38 0.20 -10.51 18.98
CA VAL A 38 1.05 -10.87 20.12
C VAL A 38 1.99 -9.74 20.56
N ALA A 39 2.05 -8.63 19.82
CA ALA A 39 2.91 -7.51 20.14
C ALA A 39 2.32 -6.69 21.29
N GLU A 40 3.07 -6.58 22.39
CA GLU A 40 2.72 -5.69 23.51
C GLU A 40 3.25 -4.27 23.31
N ASP A 41 4.28 -4.10 22.47
CA ASP A 41 4.89 -2.82 22.08
C ASP A 41 5.36 -2.85 20.61
N GLU A 42 5.45 -1.69 19.98
CA GLU A 42 5.83 -1.49 18.57
C GLU A 42 7.22 -2.07 18.24
N SER A 43 8.14 -2.10 19.21
CA SER A 43 9.48 -2.69 19.03
C SER A 43 9.44 -4.18 18.66
N MET A 44 8.41 -4.92 19.10
CA MET A 44 8.21 -6.33 18.77
C MET A 44 7.83 -6.55 17.30
N LEU A 45 7.37 -5.51 16.60
CA LEU A 45 7.01 -5.57 15.19
C LEU A 45 8.22 -5.45 14.26
N ALA A 46 9.37 -4.98 14.75
CA ALA A 46 10.55 -4.75 13.92
C ALA A 46 11.05 -6.05 13.23
N GLY A 47 11.11 -7.15 13.96
CA GLY A 47 11.51 -8.46 13.42
C GLY A 47 10.56 -8.98 12.33
N PRO A 48 9.24 -9.10 12.63
CA PRO A 48 8.23 -9.49 11.64
C PRO A 48 8.19 -8.59 10.41
N ILE A 49 8.33 -7.27 10.58
CA ILE A 49 8.42 -6.32 9.46
C ILE A 49 9.68 -6.60 8.63
N ALA A 50 10.84 -6.80 9.25
CA ALA A 50 12.08 -7.12 8.54
C ALA A 50 11.98 -8.45 7.77
N ALA A 51 11.36 -9.47 8.36
CA ALA A 51 11.10 -10.75 7.71
C ALA A 51 10.16 -10.58 6.51
N ALA A 52 9.08 -9.80 6.67
CA ALA A 52 8.18 -9.46 5.57
C ALA A 52 8.94 -8.79 4.41
N PHE A 53 9.80 -7.80 4.70
CA PHE A 53 10.63 -7.17 3.67
C PHE A 53 11.60 -8.14 2.99
N ALA A 54 12.18 -9.10 3.73
CA ALA A 54 13.09 -10.09 3.17
C ALA A 54 12.42 -11.10 2.23
N GLU A 55 11.14 -11.38 2.45
CA GLU A 55 10.33 -12.30 1.62
C GLU A 55 9.81 -11.62 0.33
N MET A 56 9.81 -10.29 0.27
CA MET A 56 9.35 -9.58 -0.92
C MET A 56 10.40 -9.68 -2.03
N SER A 57 9.99 -10.21 -3.19
CA SER A 57 10.80 -10.09 -4.41
C SER A 57 10.82 -8.64 -4.89
N ASP A 58 11.92 -8.23 -5.54
CA ASP A 58 12.02 -6.92 -6.20
C ASP A 58 10.87 -6.71 -7.19
N GLU A 59 10.49 -7.76 -7.92
CA GLU A 59 9.34 -7.73 -8.85
C GLU A 59 8.03 -7.38 -8.14
N ASP A 60 7.77 -7.95 -6.97
CA ASP A 60 6.56 -7.67 -6.21
C ASP A 60 6.56 -6.25 -5.63
N VAL A 61 7.72 -5.78 -5.13
CA VAL A 61 7.88 -4.40 -4.65
C VAL A 61 7.61 -3.41 -5.78
N GLU A 62 8.24 -3.60 -6.94
CA GLU A 62 8.07 -2.74 -8.11
C GLU A 62 6.63 -2.78 -8.64
N TYR A 63 6.04 -3.97 -8.72
CA TYR A 63 4.66 -4.14 -9.17
C TYR A 63 3.68 -3.41 -8.26
N VAL A 64 3.73 -3.66 -6.95
CA VAL A 64 2.82 -3.04 -5.97
C VAL A 64 2.99 -1.53 -5.99
N THR A 65 4.22 -1.04 -5.91
CA THR A 65 4.52 0.40 -5.91
C THR A 65 3.98 1.07 -7.17
N THR A 66 4.27 0.51 -8.34
CA THR A 66 3.85 1.08 -9.63
C THR A 66 2.33 1.09 -9.79
N LYS A 67 1.64 0.00 -9.43
CA LYS A 67 0.17 -0.04 -9.55
C LYS A 67 -0.49 0.91 -8.57
N CYS A 68 -0.03 0.94 -7.31
CA CYS A 68 -0.58 1.84 -6.30
C CYS A 68 -0.41 3.30 -6.69
N LEU A 69 0.80 3.72 -7.08
CA LEU A 69 1.05 5.11 -7.44
C LEU A 69 0.41 5.51 -8.77
N GLY A 70 0.12 4.56 -9.65
CA GLY A 70 -0.57 4.81 -10.92
C GLY A 70 -1.99 5.36 -10.79
N VAL A 71 -2.60 5.27 -9.59
CA VAL A 71 -3.92 5.86 -9.27
C VAL A 71 -3.83 7.06 -8.33
N VAL A 72 -2.64 7.48 -7.93
CA VAL A 72 -2.44 8.63 -7.04
C VAL A 72 -2.31 9.92 -7.85
N HIS A 73 -2.96 10.96 -7.36
CA HIS A 73 -2.94 12.29 -7.96
C HIS A 73 -2.43 13.31 -6.93
N ARG A 74 -1.54 14.22 -7.35
CA ARG A 74 -1.14 15.41 -6.59
C ARG A 74 -2.09 16.55 -6.94
N VAL A 75 -2.68 17.18 -5.93
CA VAL A 75 -3.56 18.34 -6.09
C VAL A 75 -2.73 19.59 -6.28
N GLN A 76 -3.10 20.42 -7.25
CA GLN A 76 -2.45 21.68 -7.60
C GLN A 76 -3.50 22.70 -8.01
N GLY A 77 -3.80 23.64 -7.10
CA GLY A 77 -4.93 24.56 -7.25
C GLY A 77 -6.23 23.78 -7.34
N GLU A 78 -6.99 23.98 -8.42
CA GLU A 78 -8.26 23.30 -8.65
C GLU A 78 -8.12 21.94 -9.35
N ASN A 79 -6.92 21.60 -9.82
CA ASN A 79 -6.66 20.41 -10.64
C ASN A 79 -5.91 19.33 -9.86
N ALA A 80 -6.02 18.09 -10.33
CA ALA A 80 -5.26 16.95 -9.80
C ALA A 80 -4.55 16.20 -10.93
N PHE A 81 -3.26 15.95 -10.76
CA PHE A 81 -2.41 15.34 -11.79
C PHE A 81 -1.77 14.06 -11.28
N LYS A 82 -1.63 13.05 -12.14
CA LYS A 82 -1.00 11.78 -11.75
C LYS A 82 0.43 11.98 -11.26
N VAL A 83 0.80 11.24 -10.23
CA VAL A 83 2.17 11.22 -9.72
C VAL A 83 3.11 10.35 -10.55
N MET A 84 2.55 9.47 -11.39
CA MET A 84 3.27 8.64 -12.35
C MET A 84 3.08 9.19 -13.76
N ASN A 85 4.16 9.21 -14.55
CA ASN A 85 4.13 9.56 -15.96
C ASN A 85 3.72 8.35 -16.83
N SER A 86 3.41 8.61 -18.11
CA SER A 86 2.99 7.56 -19.05
C SER A 86 4.07 6.53 -19.36
N SER A 87 5.33 6.84 -19.09
CA SER A 87 6.48 5.95 -19.28
C SER A 87 6.76 5.05 -18.06
N GLY A 88 5.97 5.18 -16.98
CA GLY A 88 6.13 4.39 -15.76
C GLY A 88 7.10 4.95 -14.71
N GLY A 89 7.63 6.16 -14.92
CA GLY A 89 8.45 6.86 -13.92
C GLY A 89 7.64 7.86 -13.08
N PHE A 90 8.29 8.49 -12.10
CA PHE A 90 7.69 9.58 -11.33
C PHE A 90 7.55 10.85 -12.17
N GLN A 91 6.41 11.53 -12.02
CA GLN A 91 6.14 12.84 -12.62
C GLN A 91 6.85 13.97 -11.85
N TYR A 92 7.11 13.75 -10.55
CA TYR A 92 7.58 14.76 -9.62
C TYR A 92 8.90 14.33 -8.98
N PRO A 93 10.00 15.09 -9.14
CA PRO A 93 11.32 14.71 -8.63
C PRO A 93 11.44 14.87 -7.10
N ASP A 94 10.55 15.62 -6.47
CA ASP A 94 10.49 15.85 -5.02
C ASP A 94 9.85 14.67 -4.24
N MET A 95 9.45 13.60 -4.92
CA MET A 95 8.88 12.41 -4.29
C MET A 95 9.96 11.51 -3.68
N GLY A 96 10.28 11.75 -2.41
CA GLY A 96 11.14 10.86 -1.63
C GLY A 96 10.49 9.52 -1.27
N LEU A 97 11.33 8.56 -0.87
CA LEU A 97 10.92 7.21 -0.48
C LEU A 97 9.81 7.21 0.59
N THR A 98 9.92 8.03 1.64
CA THR A 98 8.92 8.09 2.72
C THR A 98 7.54 8.49 2.20
N THR A 99 7.48 9.50 1.32
CA THR A 99 6.23 9.92 0.68
C THR A 99 5.64 8.79 -0.16
N ILE A 100 6.49 8.12 -0.96
CA ILE A 100 6.07 6.98 -1.79
C ILE A 100 5.46 5.87 -0.92
N LEU A 101 6.14 5.47 0.15
CA LEU A 101 5.66 4.40 1.04
C LEU A 101 4.33 4.78 1.70
N GLN A 102 4.18 6.02 2.18
CA GLN A 102 2.93 6.50 2.77
C GLN A 102 1.76 6.47 1.77
N LEU A 103 2.00 6.91 0.53
CA LEU A 103 1.00 6.86 -0.53
C LEU A 103 0.62 5.42 -0.89
N VAL A 104 1.58 4.50 -0.97
CA VAL A 104 1.31 3.08 -1.23
C VAL A 104 0.45 2.49 -0.12
N VAL A 105 0.79 2.74 1.14
CA VAL A 105 -0.01 2.30 2.30
C VAL A 105 -1.43 2.84 2.22
N GLU A 106 -1.62 4.12 1.88
CA GLU A 106 -2.95 4.71 1.79
C GLU A 106 -3.78 4.10 0.65
N VAL A 107 -3.15 3.87 -0.52
CA VAL A 107 -3.81 3.19 -1.64
C VAL A 107 -4.26 1.79 -1.23
N VAL A 108 -3.40 1.02 -0.54
CA VAL A 108 -3.72 -0.32 -0.05
C VAL A 108 -4.90 -0.28 0.94
N LYS A 109 -4.90 0.65 1.91
CA LYS A 109 -6.01 0.81 2.84
C LYS A 109 -7.33 1.11 2.13
N GLU A 110 -7.34 2.12 1.26
CA GLU A 110 -8.55 2.58 0.57
C GLU A 110 -9.09 1.61 -0.48
N ASN A 111 -8.23 0.76 -1.06
CA ASN A 111 -8.61 -0.15 -2.14
C ASN A 111 -8.78 -1.60 -1.69
N LEU A 112 -8.09 -2.03 -0.63
CA LEU A 112 -8.05 -3.43 -0.20
C LEU A 112 -8.55 -3.64 1.24
N GLY A 113 -8.94 -2.59 1.96
CA GLY A 113 -9.46 -2.69 3.34
C GLY A 113 -10.61 -3.68 3.48
N ASP A 114 -11.57 -3.64 2.55
CA ASP A 114 -12.71 -4.57 2.55
C ASP A 114 -12.29 -6.02 2.30
N PHE A 115 -11.30 -6.25 1.43
CA PHE A 115 -10.78 -7.59 1.15
C PHE A 115 -10.14 -8.21 2.40
N PHE A 116 -9.30 -7.46 3.11
CA PHE A 116 -8.62 -7.98 4.30
C PHE A 116 -9.55 -8.13 5.50
N SER A 117 -10.48 -7.20 5.72
CA SER A 117 -11.50 -7.33 6.78
C SER A 117 -12.47 -8.48 6.53
N THR A 118 -12.94 -8.65 5.28
CA THR A 118 -13.79 -9.77 4.89
C THR A 118 -13.03 -11.10 5.00
N GLY A 119 -11.79 -11.15 4.52
CA GLY A 119 -10.94 -12.33 4.64
C GLY A 119 -10.74 -12.77 6.09
N GLN A 120 -10.47 -11.83 7.00
CA GLN A 120 -10.37 -12.10 8.44
C GLN A 120 -11.68 -12.61 9.04
N SER A 121 -12.82 -12.05 8.62
CA SER A 121 -14.14 -12.47 9.10
C SER A 121 -14.46 -13.91 8.66
N ILE A 122 -14.17 -14.25 7.40
CA ILE A 122 -14.35 -15.61 6.86
C ILE A 122 -13.45 -16.60 7.60
N LEU A 123 -12.18 -16.26 7.82
CA LEU A 123 -11.21 -17.13 8.49
C LEU A 123 -11.50 -17.31 9.99
N SER A 124 -12.06 -16.31 10.65
CA SER A 124 -12.44 -16.39 12.07
C SER A 124 -13.78 -17.09 12.31
N GLY A 125 -14.50 -17.48 11.24
CA GLY A 125 -15.80 -18.14 11.35
C GLY A 125 -16.92 -17.26 11.90
N ALA A 126 -16.69 -15.94 11.98
CA ALA A 126 -17.70 -14.97 12.38
C ALA A 126 -18.76 -14.87 11.26
N LYS A 127 -19.95 -15.42 11.54
CA LYS A 127 -21.17 -15.23 10.75
C LYS A 127 -21.84 -13.92 11.12
#